data_AF-A0AA88YIC8-F1
#
_entry.id   AF-A0AA88YIC8-F1
#
_cell.length_a   1.000
_cell.length_b   1.000
_cell.length_c   1.000
_cell.angle_alpha   90.00
_cell.angle_beta   90.00
_cell.angle_gamma   90.00
#
_symmetry.space_group_name_H-M   'P 1'
#
loop_
_entity.id
_entity.type
_entity.pdbx_description
1 polymer ?
#
loop_
_entity_poly.entity_id
_entity_poly.type
_entity_poly.pdbx_seq_one_letter_code
_entity_poly.pdbx_strand_id
1 'polypeptide(L)'
;MIEADKSRARTEQRHKSFSVESHSGYCATAFGDHNVITSTKEARPYPDTQAEDIIMEDTNIKFQSDKDICEIIHENASLRQKLKQREDELRKHKWDHRKIKDNDAATKFYTGLPAFALFLWLFNFLRPKAERMSYWTGSKINEER
;
A
#
# COMPACT_ATOMS: atom_id res chain seq x y z
N MET A 1 19.08 -51.03 26.96
CA MET A 1 17.74 -50.48 26.66
C MET A 1 17.38 -49.36 27.64
N ILE A 2 18.33 -48.47 28.00
CA ILE A 2 18.15 -47.37 28.98
C ILE A 2 18.61 -46.02 28.39
N GLU A 3 19.55 -46.02 27.44
CA GLU A 3 19.97 -44.82 26.70
C GLU A 3 18.86 -44.17 25.86
N ALA A 4 17.98 -44.98 25.26
CA ALA A 4 17.00 -44.53 24.27
C ALA A 4 15.83 -43.74 24.89
N ASP A 5 15.51 -43.98 26.16
CA ASP A 5 14.43 -43.24 26.86
C ASP A 5 14.91 -41.89 27.40
N LYS A 6 16.21 -41.76 27.75
CA LYS A 6 16.80 -40.47 28.16
C LYS A 6 16.89 -39.46 27.01
N SER A 7 17.08 -39.92 25.77
CA SER A 7 17.14 -39.04 24.60
C SER A 7 15.77 -38.50 24.19
N ARG A 8 14.70 -39.30 24.34
CA ARG A 8 13.30 -38.87 24.13
C ARG A 8 12.84 -37.84 25.16
N ALA A 9 13.16 -38.04 26.44
CA ALA A 9 12.81 -37.08 27.50
C ALA A 9 13.47 -35.69 27.30
N ARG A 10 14.69 -35.65 26.73
CA ARG A 10 15.37 -34.39 26.36
C ARG A 10 14.77 -33.70 25.14
N THR A 11 14.17 -34.44 24.21
CA THR A 11 13.54 -33.84 23.02
C THR A 11 12.18 -33.22 23.38
N GLU A 12 11.40 -33.86 24.25
CA GLU A 12 10.08 -33.36 24.67
C GLU A 12 10.13 -32.08 25.53
N GLN A 13 11.21 -31.86 26.28
CA GLN A 13 11.39 -30.62 27.07
C GLN A 13 11.68 -29.38 26.22
N ARG A 14 12.11 -29.52 24.97
CA ARG A 14 12.42 -28.38 24.08
C ARG A 14 11.20 -27.78 23.38
N HIS A 15 10.01 -28.39 23.50
CA HIS A 15 8.79 -27.94 22.81
C HIS A 15 7.85 -27.07 23.67
N LYS A 16 8.26 -26.61 24.86
CA LYS A 16 7.36 -25.96 25.83
C LYS A 16 7.39 -24.43 25.90
N SER A 17 7.99 -23.73 24.93
CA SER A 17 7.92 -22.26 24.92
C SER A 17 7.89 -21.71 23.50
N PHE A 18 6.70 -21.69 22.92
CA PHE A 18 6.38 -20.85 21.77
C PHE A 18 5.80 -19.54 22.33
N SER A 19 6.57 -18.45 22.29
CA SER A 19 6.10 -17.15 22.76
C SER A 19 5.08 -16.58 21.77
N VAL A 20 3.90 -16.23 22.27
CA VAL A 20 2.81 -15.60 21.51
C VAL A 20 2.88 -14.09 21.74
N GLU A 21 3.97 -13.46 21.30
CA GLU A 21 4.04 -12.00 21.26
C GLU A 21 3.37 -11.53 19.95
N SER A 22 2.13 -11.07 20.10
CA SER A 22 1.29 -10.61 18.99
C SER A 22 1.79 -9.25 18.46
N HIS A 23 2.29 -9.23 17.22
CA HIS A 23 2.55 -7.98 16.51
C HIS A 23 1.25 -7.48 15.84
N SER A 24 0.52 -6.59 16.52
CA SER A 24 -0.71 -5.94 16.04
C SER A 24 -0.49 -4.85 14.95
N GLY A 25 0.71 -4.77 14.35
CA GLY A 25 1.14 -3.57 13.61
C GLY A 25 1.09 -3.65 12.08
N TYR A 26 0.74 -4.78 11.47
CA TYR A 26 1.00 -4.99 10.03
C TYR A 26 -0.09 -4.54 9.05
N CYS A 27 -1.29 -4.13 9.51
CA CYS A 27 -2.43 -3.87 8.63
C CYS A 27 -3.09 -2.50 8.87
N ALA A 28 -2.39 -1.40 8.52
CA ALA A 28 -3.01 -0.09 8.44
C ALA A 28 -2.43 0.76 7.31
N THR A 29 -2.67 0.36 6.06
CA THR A 29 -2.69 1.31 4.93
C THR A 29 -3.79 0.86 3.96
N ALA A 30 -4.97 1.44 4.10
CA ALA A 30 -6.01 1.39 3.08
C ALA A 30 -5.46 2.06 1.81
N PHE A 31 -5.43 1.32 0.70
CA PHE A 31 -5.11 1.87 -0.61
C PHE A 31 -6.34 2.63 -1.11
N GLY A 32 -6.25 3.95 -1.19
CA GLY A 32 -7.25 4.81 -1.80
C GLY A 32 -7.16 4.79 -3.33
N ASP A 33 -8.20 4.25 -3.94
CA ASP A 33 -8.88 4.64 -5.18
C ASP A 33 -8.06 5.10 -6.39
N HIS A 34 -7.93 4.19 -7.36
CA HIS A 34 -7.72 4.51 -8.76
C HIS A 34 -9.03 5.08 -9.35
N ASN A 35 -9.02 6.36 -9.74
CA ASN A 35 -10.11 6.96 -10.50
C ASN A 35 -10.08 6.45 -11.95
N VAL A 36 -11.05 5.60 -12.30
CA VAL A 36 -11.31 5.12 -13.66
C VAL A 36 -12.10 6.22 -14.39
N ILE A 37 -11.43 6.99 -15.23
CA ILE A 37 -12.12 7.89 -16.17
C ILE A 37 -12.49 7.07 -17.41
N THR A 38 -13.74 6.57 -17.44
CA THR A 38 -14.36 6.03 -18.64
C THR A 38 -14.67 7.16 -19.62
N SER A 39 -13.92 7.18 -20.71
CA SER A 39 -14.22 8.01 -21.89
C SER A 39 -15.49 7.48 -22.56
N THR A 40 -16.57 8.26 -22.52
CA THR A 40 -17.71 8.12 -23.44
C THR A 40 -18.00 9.47 -24.06
N LYS A 41 -17.87 9.51 -25.39
CA LYS A 41 -18.11 10.67 -26.25
C LYS A 41 -19.56 10.63 -26.67
N GLU A 42 -20.37 11.61 -26.30
CA GLU A 42 -21.61 11.94 -27.01
C GLU A 42 -21.78 13.45 -27.06
N ALA A 43 -21.68 14.00 -28.27
CA ALA A 43 -21.97 15.39 -28.59
C ALA A 43 -23.49 15.60 -28.59
N ARG A 44 -23.98 16.66 -27.93
CA ARG A 44 -25.38 17.10 -28.05
C ARG A 44 -25.45 18.48 -28.74
N PRO A 45 -26.44 18.73 -29.62
CA PRO A 45 -26.57 19.98 -30.37
C PRO A 45 -27.10 21.12 -29.49
N TYR A 46 -26.52 22.32 -29.63
CA TYR A 46 -27.00 23.57 -29.03
C TYR A 46 -28.29 24.06 -29.72
N PRO A 47 -29.28 24.59 -28.99
CA PRO A 47 -30.25 25.51 -29.53
C PRO A 47 -29.82 26.96 -29.28
N ASP A 48 -29.88 27.77 -30.34
CA ASP A 48 -29.72 29.23 -30.34
C ASP A 48 -30.53 29.89 -29.22
N THR A 49 -29.87 30.66 -28.35
CA THR A 49 -30.53 31.64 -27.51
C THR A 49 -29.72 32.94 -27.55
N GLN A 50 -30.35 33.89 -28.24
CA GLN A 50 -30.18 35.34 -28.30
C GLN A 50 -29.06 35.93 -27.42
N ALA A 51 -28.21 36.75 -28.05
CA ALA A 51 -27.17 37.54 -27.42
C ALA A 51 -27.79 38.48 -26.36
N GLU A 52 -27.74 38.06 -25.10
CA GLU A 52 -27.91 38.95 -23.97
C GLU A 52 -26.53 39.54 -23.64
N ASP A 53 -26.49 40.87 -23.57
CA ASP A 53 -25.29 41.67 -23.27
C ASP A 53 -24.63 41.15 -21.99
N ILE A 54 -23.46 40.53 -22.13
CA ILE A 54 -22.58 40.25 -21.00
C ILE A 54 -21.99 41.58 -20.56
N ILE A 55 -22.59 42.16 -19.52
CA ILE A 55 -21.93 43.19 -18.72
C ILE A 55 -20.65 42.53 -18.20
N MET A 56 -19.50 42.91 -18.76
CA MET A 56 -18.21 42.63 -18.15
C MET A 56 -18.15 43.43 -16.86
N GLU A 57 -18.68 42.87 -15.77
CA GLU A 57 -18.26 43.29 -14.45
C GLU A 57 -16.77 43.06 -14.37
N ASP A 58 -16.03 44.14 -14.13
CA ASP A 58 -14.60 44.15 -13.87
C ASP A 58 -14.29 43.16 -12.75
N THR A 59 -14.01 41.91 -13.13
CA THR A 59 -13.37 40.97 -12.25
C THR A 59 -12.01 41.59 -11.96
N ASN A 60 -11.88 42.16 -10.77
CA ASN A 60 -10.60 42.46 -10.15
C ASN A 60 -9.86 41.13 -9.95
N ILE A 61 -9.38 40.57 -11.05
CA ILE A 61 -8.44 39.47 -11.09
C ILE A 61 -7.19 40.10 -10.50
N LYS A 62 -6.98 39.90 -9.19
CA LYS A 62 -5.70 40.16 -8.55
C LYS A 62 -4.66 39.47 -9.41
N PHE A 63 -3.94 40.25 -10.22
CA PHE A 63 -2.78 39.80 -10.94
C PHE A 63 -1.78 39.43 -9.85
N GLN A 64 -1.72 38.14 -9.49
CA GLN A 64 -0.68 37.64 -8.60
C GLN A 64 0.64 38.07 -9.24
N SER A 65 1.48 38.76 -8.48
CA SER A 65 2.70 39.27 -9.06
C SER A 65 3.50 38.07 -9.58
N ASP A 66 4.22 38.21 -10.70
CA ASP A 66 5.03 37.12 -11.27
C ASP A 66 5.99 36.52 -10.23
N LYS A 67 6.37 37.32 -9.23
CA LYS A 67 7.18 36.92 -8.08
C LYS A 67 6.48 35.90 -7.18
N ASP A 68 5.19 36.08 -6.89
CA ASP A 68 4.39 35.17 -6.06
C ASP A 68 4.20 33.82 -6.77
N ILE A 69 3.99 33.85 -8.09
CA ILE A 69 3.86 32.65 -8.91
C ILE A 69 5.19 31.85 -8.93
N CYS A 70 6.31 32.54 -9.10
CA CYS A 70 7.64 31.91 -9.05
C CYS A 70 7.93 31.27 -7.69
N GLU A 71 7.56 31.94 -6.59
CA GLU A 71 7.72 31.43 -5.24
C GLU A 71 6.89 30.15 -5.01
N ILE A 72 5.62 30.17 -5.43
CA ILE A 72 4.72 29.00 -5.32
C ILE A 72 5.23 27.81 -6.14
N ILE A 73 5.74 28.04 -7.36
CA ILE A 73 6.30 26.98 -8.20
C ILE A 73 7.54 26.37 -7.53
N HIS A 74 8.42 27.22 -6.99
CA HIS A 74 9.63 26.77 -6.30
C HIS A 74 9.29 25.98 -5.02
N GLU A 75 8.34 26.46 -4.22
CA GLU A 75 7.87 25.75 -3.04
C GLU A 75 7.25 24.39 -3.40
N ASN A 76 6.40 24.33 -4.41
CA ASN A 76 5.83 23.07 -4.90
C ASN A 76 6.91 22.09 -5.34
N ALA A 77 7.94 22.55 -6.05
CA ALA A 77 9.06 21.71 -6.45
C ALA A 77 9.82 21.18 -5.22
N SER A 78 10.10 22.04 -4.24
CA SER A 78 10.76 21.66 -2.98
C SER A 78 9.95 20.65 -2.17
N LEU A 79 8.64 20.87 -2.04
CA LEU A 79 7.74 19.97 -1.32
C LEU A 79 7.63 18.61 -2.01
N ARG A 80 7.50 18.58 -3.34
CA ARG A 80 7.52 17.33 -4.13
C ARG A 80 8.83 16.57 -3.95
N GLN A 81 9.96 17.27 -3.91
CA GLN A 81 11.26 16.65 -3.64
C GLN A 81 11.32 16.06 -2.23
N LYS A 82 10.85 16.78 -1.21
CA LYS A 82 10.79 16.29 0.17
C LYS A 82 9.89 15.07 0.30
N LEU A 83 8.71 15.08 -0.33
CA LEU A 83 7.81 13.93 -0.37
C LEU A 83 8.51 12.70 -0.96
N LYS A 84 9.14 12.86 -2.13
CA LYS A 84 9.88 11.77 -2.77
C LYS A 84 10.99 11.23 -1.89
N GLN A 85 11.76 12.10 -1.24
CA GLN A 85 12.82 11.68 -0.30
C GLN A 85 12.26 10.86 0.86
N ARG A 86 11.17 11.32 1.48
CA ARG A 86 10.52 10.59 2.58
C ARG A 86 9.93 9.25 2.13
N GLU A 87 9.32 9.20 0.95
CA GLU A 87 8.83 7.94 0.37
C GLU A 87 9.96 6.96 0.10
N ASP A 88 11.09 7.43 -0.42
CA ASP A 88 12.28 6.62 -0.68
C ASP A 88 12.91 6.09 0.63
N GLU A 89 12.98 6.92 1.68
CA GLU A 89 13.41 6.52 3.02
C GLU A 89 12.49 5.43 3.60
N LEU A 90 11.17 5.65 3.56
CA LEU A 90 10.18 4.66 4.01
C LEU A 90 10.32 3.35 3.24
N ARG A 91 10.48 3.41 1.91
CA ARG A 91 10.66 2.22 1.07
C ARG A 91 11.96 1.48 1.37
N LYS A 92 13.03 2.20 1.71
CA LYS A 92 14.31 1.59 2.10
C LYS A 92 14.15 0.76 3.38
N HIS A 93 13.50 1.33 4.39
CA HIS A 93 13.32 0.69 5.69
C HIS A 93 12.24 -0.39 5.72
N LYS A 94 11.19 -0.27 4.90
CA LYS A 94 10.15 -1.30 4.81
C LYS A 94 10.71 -2.56 4.16
N TRP A 95 10.47 -3.72 4.77
CA TRP A 95 10.73 -4.99 4.10
C TRP A 95 9.67 -5.21 3.02
N ASP A 96 10.08 -5.68 1.85
CA ASP A 96 9.20 -5.88 0.71
C ASP A 96 9.66 -7.08 -0.11
N HIS A 97 8.71 -7.88 -0.60
CA HIS A 97 8.96 -9.05 -1.45
C HIS A 97 9.74 -8.70 -2.73
N ARG A 98 9.67 -7.44 -3.19
CA ARG A 98 10.50 -6.93 -4.29
C ARG A 98 12.00 -7.06 -4.03
N LYS A 99 12.44 -7.13 -2.75
CA LYS A 99 13.85 -7.31 -2.37
C LYS A 99 14.39 -8.72 -2.63
N ILE A 100 13.52 -9.72 -2.76
CA ILE A 100 13.89 -11.13 -3.02
C ILE A 100 13.48 -11.60 -4.42
N LYS A 101 12.95 -10.68 -5.24
CA LYS A 101 12.44 -10.98 -6.58
C LYS A 101 13.53 -11.63 -7.43
N ASP A 102 13.20 -12.76 -8.04
CA ASP A 102 14.05 -13.54 -8.94
C ASP A 102 15.41 -13.95 -8.31
N ASN A 103 15.48 -13.99 -6.97
CA ASN A 103 16.65 -14.45 -6.23
C ASN A 103 16.26 -15.64 -5.34
N ASP A 104 16.53 -16.84 -5.83
CA ASP A 104 16.16 -18.08 -5.14
C ASP A 104 16.93 -18.29 -3.84
N ALA A 105 18.20 -17.85 -3.77
CA ALA A 105 18.99 -17.92 -2.54
C ALA A 105 18.41 -17.02 -1.44
N ALA A 106 18.07 -15.77 -1.79
CA ALA A 106 17.41 -14.85 -0.87
C ALA A 106 16.01 -15.34 -0.49
N THR A 107 15.24 -15.85 -1.44
CA THR A 107 13.91 -16.42 -1.17
C THR A 107 14.00 -17.56 -0.16
N LYS A 108 14.96 -18.49 -0.35
CA LYS A 108 15.20 -19.59 0.58
C LYS A 108 15.58 -19.09 1.97
N PHE A 109 16.44 -18.07 2.05
CA PHE A 109 16.85 -17.48 3.33
C PHE A 109 15.67 -16.84 4.08
N TYR A 110 14.85 -16.03 3.42
CA TYR A 110 13.78 -15.28 4.08
C TYR A 110 12.47 -16.05 4.26
N THR A 111 12.20 -17.05 3.44
CA THR A 111 10.90 -17.75 3.41
C THR A 111 11.00 -19.25 3.62
N GLY A 112 12.21 -19.83 3.51
CA GLY A 112 12.42 -21.28 3.50
C GLY A 112 12.06 -21.96 2.17
N LEU A 113 11.39 -21.26 1.24
CA LEU A 113 10.99 -21.82 -0.05
C LEU A 113 12.18 -21.88 -1.02
N PRO A 114 12.30 -22.94 -1.83
CA PRO A 114 13.50 -23.14 -2.65
C PRO A 114 13.61 -22.19 -3.85
N ALA A 115 12.53 -21.52 -4.27
CA ALA A 115 12.53 -20.60 -5.40
C ALA A 115 11.49 -19.46 -5.26
N PHE A 116 11.78 -18.30 -5.87
CA PHE A 116 10.88 -17.14 -5.86
C PHE A 116 9.54 -17.44 -6.54
N ALA A 117 9.55 -18.26 -7.59
CA ALA A 117 8.32 -18.67 -8.28
C ALA A 117 7.34 -19.40 -7.36
N LEU A 118 7.83 -20.26 -6.45
CA LEU A 118 6.99 -20.96 -5.48
C LEU A 118 6.45 -20.01 -4.41
N PHE A 119 7.26 -19.07 -3.95
CA PHE A 119 6.82 -18.00 -3.06
C PHE A 119 5.66 -17.21 -3.69
N LEU A 120 5.83 -16.78 -4.94
CA LEU A 120 4.81 -15.99 -5.64
C LEU A 120 3.53 -16.80 -5.89
N TRP A 121 3.68 -18.08 -6.28
CA TRP A 121 2.54 -18.99 -6.44
C TRP A 121 1.75 -19.15 -5.13
N LEU A 122 2.46 -19.43 -4.03
CA LEU A 122 1.84 -19.58 -2.71
C LEU A 122 1.16 -18.29 -2.25
N PHE A 123 1.82 -17.14 -2.43
CA PHE A 123 1.25 -15.83 -2.13
C PHE A 123 -0.06 -15.61 -2.89
N ASN A 124 -0.07 -15.82 -4.20
CA ASN A 124 -1.26 -15.66 -5.04
C ASN A 124 -2.38 -16.64 -4.67
N PHE A 125 -2.03 -17.86 -4.25
CA PHE A 125 -3.00 -18.85 -3.78
C PHE A 125 -3.64 -18.46 -2.44
N LEU A 126 -2.85 -17.91 -1.51
CA LEU A 126 -3.31 -17.55 -0.16
C LEU A 126 -4.05 -16.22 -0.12
N ARG A 127 -3.63 -15.25 -0.94
CA ARG A 127 -4.16 -13.88 -0.95
C ARG A 127 -5.70 -13.80 -0.92
N PRO A 128 -6.47 -14.40 -1.87
CA PRO A 128 -7.92 -14.28 -1.87
C PRO A 128 -8.59 -14.96 -0.67
N LYS A 129 -7.92 -15.94 -0.04
CA LYS A 129 -8.42 -16.62 1.15
C LYS A 129 -8.19 -15.76 2.39
N ALA A 130 -7.00 -15.16 2.50
CA ALA A 130 -6.64 -14.26 3.58
C ALA A 130 -7.52 -12.99 3.57
N GLU A 131 -7.80 -12.42 2.40
CA GLU A 131 -8.69 -11.25 2.25
C GLU A 131 -10.12 -11.50 2.76
N ARG A 132 -10.57 -12.75 2.85
CA ARG A 132 -11.89 -13.11 3.42
C ARG A 132 -11.87 -13.31 4.94
N MET A 133 -10.70 -13.31 5.56
CA MET A 133 -10.54 -13.57 6.99
C MET A 133 -10.64 -12.26 7.77
N SER A 134 -11.61 -12.16 8.69
CA SER A 134 -11.85 -10.95 9.49
C SER A 134 -10.63 -10.51 10.30
N TYR A 135 -9.82 -11.45 10.80
CA TYR A 135 -8.56 -11.15 11.48
C TYR A 135 -7.55 -10.45 10.56
N TRP A 136 -7.50 -10.84 9.28
CA TRP A 136 -6.54 -10.32 8.31
C TRP A 136 -6.93 -8.94 7.77
N THR A 137 -8.23 -8.70 7.58
CA THR A 137 -8.74 -7.40 7.10
C THR A 137 -8.86 -6.35 8.20
N GLY A 138 -8.78 -6.75 9.47
CA GLY A 138 -9.04 -5.86 10.59
C GLY A 138 -10.50 -5.41 10.67
N SER A 139 -11.40 -6.03 9.89
CA SER A 139 -12.83 -5.79 9.97
C SER A 139 -13.33 -6.37 11.29
N LYS A 140 -13.49 -5.50 12.30
CA LYS A 140 -14.24 -5.85 13.50
C LYS A 140 -15.65 -6.19 13.04
N ILE A 141 -16.04 -7.45 13.23
CA ILE A 141 -17.43 -7.85 13.10
C ILE A 141 -18.14 -7.08 14.22
N ASN A 142 -18.82 -5.98 13.86
CA ASN A 142 -19.68 -5.27 14.78
C ASN A 142 -20.90 -6.17 15.02
N GLU A 143 -20.77 -7.09 15.98
CA GLU A 143 -21.91 -7.79 16.55
C GLU A 143 -22.62 -6.81 17.50
N GLU A 144 -23.61 -6.10 16.96
CA GLU A 144 -24.71 -5.59 17.78
C GLU A 144 -25.47 -6.80 18.35
N ARG A 145 -25.38 -7.00 19.66
CA ARG A 145 -26.17 -7.96 20.43
C ARG A 145 -26.82 -7.25 21.61
#